data_AF-A0A846LPQ9-F1
#
_entry.id   AF-A0A846LPQ9-F1
#
_cell.length_a   1.000
_cell.length_b   1.000
_cell.length_c   1.000
_cell.angle_alpha   90.00
_cell.angle_beta   90.00
_cell.angle_gamma   90.00
#
_symmetry.space_group_name_H-M   'P 1'
#
loop_
_entity.id
_entity.type
_entity.pdbx_description
1 polymer ?
#
loop_
_entity_poly.entity_id
_entity_poly.type
_entity_poly.pdbx_seq_one_letter_code
_entity_poly.pdbx_strand_id
1 'polypeptide(L)'
;MSAPGPRRPWLYDPSAGGRAVRAHRPPSAGAVDAVVSDALWTDVLRVVRWATATLDCRPELVHGTAWRTAAASAGLLRRLRGLCAEVGLVWPGFSAVDPDGPARGRLRAATGRLSAHLSSPGQDVLTSEGLAAVAADVDAVGAAAVALLAEEADRTVCSRVRAAAG
;
A
#
# COMPACT_ATOMS: atom_id res chain seq x y z
N MET A 1 -0.42 -20.97 14.23
CA MET A 1 0.28 -19.70 14.55
C MET A 1 1.10 -19.30 13.34
N SER A 2 0.68 -18.29 12.57
CA SER A 2 1.49 -17.79 11.45
C SER A 2 2.73 -17.09 12.02
N ALA A 3 3.92 -17.47 11.53
CA ALA A 3 5.16 -16.81 11.90
C ALA A 3 5.05 -15.29 11.66
N PRO A 4 5.61 -14.45 12.56
CA PRO A 4 5.78 -13.04 12.26
C PRO A 4 6.61 -12.93 10.99
N GLY A 5 6.12 -12.16 10.02
CA GLY A 5 6.89 -11.89 8.80
C GLY A 5 8.24 -11.25 9.15
N PRO A 6 9.24 -11.32 8.26
CA PRO A 6 10.54 -10.70 8.50
C PRO A 6 10.35 -9.23 8.86
N ARG A 7 10.82 -8.83 10.04
CA ARG A 7 10.76 -7.44 10.49
C ARG A 7 11.54 -6.57 9.50
N ARG A 8 10.93 -5.45 9.09
CA ARG A 8 11.54 -4.48 8.17
C ARG A 8 11.86 -3.19 8.91
N PRO A 9 12.86 -3.19 9.82
CA PRO A 9 13.16 -2.03 10.67
C PRO A 9 13.50 -0.77 9.86
N TRP A 10 14.07 -0.94 8.66
CA TRP A 10 14.38 0.17 7.75
C TRP A 10 13.16 1.00 7.34
N LEU A 11 11.95 0.41 7.34
CA LEU A 11 10.73 1.14 6.96
C LEU A 11 10.50 2.33 7.88
N TYR A 12 10.90 2.25 9.14
CA TYR A 12 10.64 3.30 10.13
C TYR A 12 11.85 4.23 10.36
N ASP A 13 12.99 3.96 9.74
CA ASP A 13 14.13 4.89 9.71
C ASP A 13 13.88 5.97 8.64
N PRO A 14 13.74 7.26 9.00
CA PRO A 14 13.56 8.34 8.04
C PRO A 14 14.68 8.45 7.00
N SER A 15 15.93 8.15 7.40
CA SER A 15 17.09 8.24 6.52
C SER A 15 17.08 7.13 5.48
N ALA A 16 16.82 5.88 5.91
CA ALA A 16 16.65 4.76 5.00
C ALA A 16 15.47 4.96 4.04
N GLY A 17 14.32 5.40 4.55
CA GLY A 17 13.14 5.72 3.74
C GLY A 17 13.43 6.79 2.68
N GLY A 18 14.09 7.88 3.07
CA GLY A 18 14.48 8.94 2.13
C GLY A 18 15.47 8.48 1.06
N ARG A 19 16.41 7.58 1.40
CA ARG A 19 17.31 6.96 0.41
C ARG A 19 16.55 6.06 -0.55
N ALA A 20 15.63 5.23 -0.05
CA ALA A 20 14.82 4.34 -0.87
C ALA A 20 13.98 5.13 -1.88
N VAL A 21 13.32 6.21 -1.46
CA VAL A 21 12.56 7.11 -2.35
C VAL A 21 13.45 7.68 -3.46
N ARG A 22 14.58 8.29 -3.08
CA ARG A 22 15.46 8.95 -4.06
C ARG A 22 16.16 7.98 -5.01
N ALA A 23 16.29 6.70 -4.64
CA ALA A 23 16.87 5.68 -5.50
C ALA A 23 16.02 5.40 -6.75
N HIS A 24 14.75 5.83 -6.77
CA HIS A 24 13.84 5.71 -7.91
C HIS A 24 13.82 6.93 -8.83
N ARG A 25 14.66 7.94 -8.60
CA ARG A 25 14.76 9.08 -9.51
C ARG A 25 15.32 8.60 -10.85
N PRO A 26 14.67 8.93 -11.99
CA PRO A 26 15.20 8.53 -13.28
C PRO A 26 16.55 9.24 -13.54
N PRO A 27 17.56 8.56 -14.10
CA PRO A 27 18.92 9.07 -14.21
C PRO A 27 19.07 10.23 -15.20
N SER A 28 18.16 10.35 -16.18
CA SER A 28 18.17 11.36 -17.24
C SER A 28 16.94 12.29 -17.19
N ALA A 29 16.25 12.32 -16.05
CA ALA A 29 14.99 13.05 -15.88
C ALA A 29 15.20 14.55 -15.61
N GLY A 30 14.21 15.37 -15.98
CA GLY A 30 14.13 16.77 -15.57
C GLY A 30 13.79 16.92 -14.08
N ALA A 31 13.84 18.15 -13.57
CA ALA A 31 13.52 18.42 -12.16
C ALA A 31 12.09 18.01 -11.79
N VAL A 32 11.12 18.16 -12.71
CA VAL A 32 9.72 17.78 -12.50
C VAL A 32 9.58 16.27 -12.34
N ASP A 33 10.20 15.48 -13.21
CA ASP A 33 10.17 14.01 -13.13
C ASP A 33 10.76 13.49 -11.81
N ALA A 34 11.86 14.11 -11.34
CA ALA A 34 12.46 13.77 -10.05
C ALA A 34 11.51 14.06 -8.87
N VAL A 35 10.81 15.20 -8.90
CA VAL A 35 9.83 15.56 -7.87
C VAL A 35 8.60 14.65 -7.90
N VAL A 36 8.10 14.33 -9.10
CA VAL A 36 6.96 13.42 -9.27
C VAL A 36 7.31 11.99 -8.81
N SER A 37 8.51 11.51 -9.16
CA SER A 37 9.03 10.24 -8.63
C SER A 37 9.12 10.28 -7.10
N ASP A 38 9.73 11.31 -6.51
CA ASP A 38 9.84 11.44 -5.06
C ASP A 38 8.46 11.46 -4.37
N ALA A 39 7.49 12.18 -4.94
CA ALA A 39 6.14 12.27 -4.42
C ALA A 39 5.42 10.92 -4.45
N LEU A 40 5.47 10.22 -5.60
CA LEU A 40 4.91 8.88 -5.77
C LEU A 40 5.49 7.91 -4.73
N TRP A 41 6.82 7.82 -4.65
CA TRP A 41 7.47 6.84 -3.79
C TRP A 41 7.37 7.18 -2.30
N THR A 42 7.28 8.46 -1.95
CA THR A 42 6.97 8.88 -0.57
C THR A 42 5.58 8.39 -0.15
N ASP A 43 4.61 8.50 -1.05
CA ASP A 43 3.25 8.02 -0.80
C ASP A 43 3.17 6.49 -0.76
N VAL A 44 3.86 5.79 -1.66
CA VAL A 44 3.98 4.32 -1.61
C VAL A 44 4.62 3.86 -0.29
N LEU A 45 5.70 4.51 0.15
CA LEU A 45 6.32 4.23 1.44
C LEU A 45 5.33 4.44 2.60
N ARG A 46 4.51 5.49 2.54
CA ARG A 46 3.45 5.74 3.54
C ARG A 46 2.40 4.62 3.56
N VAL A 47 1.95 4.15 2.40
CA VAL A 47 1.01 3.01 2.29
C VAL A 47 1.63 1.75 2.90
N VAL A 48 2.88 1.42 2.54
CA VAL A 48 3.59 0.25 3.05
C VAL A 48 3.77 0.30 4.57
N ARG A 49 4.08 1.48 5.14
CA ARG A 49 4.20 1.67 6.59
C ARG A 49 2.88 1.38 7.31
N TRP A 50 1.76 1.92 6.81
CA TRP A 50 0.45 1.65 7.42
C TRP A 50 0.02 0.19 7.27
N ALA A 51 0.24 -0.40 6.11
CA ALA A 51 -0.10 -1.80 5.88
C ALA A 51 0.73 -2.74 6.78
N THR A 52 2.04 -2.48 6.91
CA THR A 52 2.93 -3.22 7.83
C THR A 52 2.48 -3.03 9.28
N ALA A 53 2.17 -1.80 9.70
CA ALA A 53 1.64 -1.54 11.04
C ALA A 53 0.34 -2.31 11.29
N THR A 54 -0.57 -2.39 10.31
CA THR A 54 -1.80 -3.18 10.41
C THR A 54 -1.54 -4.68 10.59
N LEU A 55 -0.52 -5.21 9.90
CA LEU A 55 -0.12 -6.62 9.98
C LEU A 55 0.61 -6.99 11.27
N ASP A 56 1.23 -6.02 11.95
CA ASP A 56 2.09 -6.27 13.12
C ASP A 56 1.52 -5.71 14.43
N CYS A 57 0.49 -4.87 14.37
CA CYS A 57 -0.11 -4.28 15.57
C CYS A 57 -0.87 -5.31 16.42
N ARG A 58 -1.11 -4.93 17.68
CA ARG A 58 -1.97 -5.68 18.59
C ARG A 58 -3.41 -5.74 18.06
N PRO A 59 -4.18 -6.82 18.33
CA PRO A 59 -5.52 -7.00 17.80
C PRO A 59 -6.45 -5.79 17.99
N GLU A 60 -6.36 -5.09 19.12
CA GLU A 60 -7.23 -3.96 19.46
C GLU A 60 -6.97 -2.72 18.59
N LEU A 61 -5.83 -2.67 17.90
CA LEU A 61 -5.44 -1.57 17.01
C LEU A 61 -5.67 -1.89 15.53
N VAL A 62 -6.07 -3.13 15.20
CA VAL A 62 -6.22 -3.58 13.81
C VAL A 62 -7.25 -2.72 13.09
N HIS A 63 -8.42 -2.49 13.67
CA HIS A 63 -9.45 -1.65 13.07
C HIS A 63 -8.93 -0.25 12.67
N GLY A 64 -8.30 0.45 13.62
CA GLY A 64 -7.81 1.81 13.39
C GLY A 64 -6.62 1.89 12.43
N THR A 65 -5.78 0.85 12.36
CA THR A 65 -4.64 0.80 11.43
C THR A 65 -5.08 0.37 10.02
N ALA A 66 -6.05 -0.55 9.91
CA ALA A 66 -6.66 -0.94 8.64
C ALA A 66 -7.37 0.25 7.96
N TRP A 67 -8.12 1.06 8.72
CA TRP A 67 -8.69 2.31 8.20
C TRP A 67 -7.65 3.27 7.64
N ARG A 68 -6.54 3.47 8.35
CA ARG A 68 -5.45 4.34 7.89
C ARG A 68 -4.75 3.79 6.66
N THR A 69 -4.64 2.47 6.55
CA THR A 69 -4.12 1.77 5.36
C THR A 69 -5.03 2.02 4.16
N ALA A 70 -6.34 1.76 4.30
CA ALA A 70 -7.32 2.01 3.24
C ALA A 70 -7.34 3.49 2.81
N ALA A 71 -7.34 4.42 3.76
CA ALA A 71 -7.33 5.85 3.48
C ALA A 71 -6.05 6.31 2.77
N ALA A 72 -4.88 5.77 3.17
CA ALA A 72 -3.61 6.07 2.51
C ALA A 72 -3.60 5.56 1.06
N SER A 73 -4.05 4.31 0.83
CA SER A 73 -4.17 3.73 -0.51
C SER A 73 -5.09 4.56 -1.41
N ALA A 74 -6.31 4.84 -0.95
CA ALA A 74 -7.27 5.64 -1.70
C ALA A 74 -6.75 7.07 -1.96
N GLY A 75 -6.02 7.64 -1.00
CA GLY A 75 -5.37 8.93 -1.15
C GLY A 75 -4.34 8.96 -2.28
N LEU A 76 -3.46 7.95 -2.36
CA LEU A 76 -2.50 7.83 -3.46
C LEU A 76 -3.22 7.67 -4.80
N LEU A 77 -4.17 6.72 -4.90
CA LEU A 77 -4.86 6.43 -6.17
C LEU A 77 -5.55 7.68 -6.76
N ARG A 78 -6.14 8.53 -5.92
CA ARG A 78 -6.73 9.82 -6.37
C ARG A 78 -5.69 10.79 -6.93
N ARG A 79 -4.45 10.75 -6.46
CA ARG A 79 -3.37 11.64 -6.92
C ARG A 79 -2.70 11.16 -8.20
N LEU A 80 -2.71 9.85 -8.50
CA LEU A 80 -1.96 9.28 -9.62
C LEU A 80 -2.29 9.93 -10.96
N ARG A 81 -3.57 10.24 -11.22
CA ARG A 81 -3.97 10.94 -12.45
C ARG A 81 -3.31 12.33 -12.57
N GLY A 82 -3.22 13.07 -11.47
CA GLY A 82 -2.54 14.37 -11.44
C GLY A 82 -1.04 14.20 -11.68
N LEU A 83 -0.40 13.27 -10.98
CA LEU A 83 1.04 12.98 -11.14
C LEU A 83 1.41 12.59 -12.57
N CYS A 84 0.57 11.84 -13.27
CA CYS A 84 0.79 11.52 -14.69
C CYS A 84 0.79 12.77 -15.56
N ALA A 85 -0.19 13.66 -15.34
CA ALA A 85 -0.31 14.88 -16.14
C ALA A 85 0.92 15.79 -15.98
N GLU A 86 1.50 15.88 -14.79
CA GLU A 86 2.71 16.67 -14.53
C GLU A 86 3.93 16.22 -15.34
N VAL A 87 4.01 14.92 -15.69
CA VAL A 87 5.10 14.35 -16.51
C VAL A 87 4.66 14.07 -17.96
N GLY A 88 3.52 14.62 -18.39
CA GLY A 88 3.03 14.47 -19.76
C GLY A 88 2.52 13.05 -20.11
N LEU A 89 2.26 12.21 -19.12
CA LEU A 89 1.72 10.86 -19.31
C LEU A 89 0.19 10.87 -19.27
N VAL A 90 -0.41 10.05 -20.13
CA VAL A 90 -1.84 9.73 -20.05
C VAL A 90 -2.04 8.68 -18.98
N TRP A 91 -2.94 8.93 -18.03
CA TRP A 91 -3.27 7.95 -17.00
C TRP A 91 -3.81 6.65 -17.62
N PRO A 92 -3.12 5.51 -17.46
CA PRO A 92 -3.50 4.24 -18.09
C PRO A 92 -4.71 3.56 -17.44
N GLY A 93 -5.12 3.99 -16.25
CA GLY A 93 -5.96 3.19 -15.38
C GLY A 93 -5.20 1.98 -14.81
N PHE A 94 -5.93 1.10 -14.14
CA PHE A 94 -5.42 -0.19 -13.68
C PHE A 94 -6.58 -1.16 -13.57
N SER A 95 -6.29 -2.46 -13.65
CA SER A 95 -7.26 -3.49 -13.32
C SER A 95 -7.16 -3.80 -11.83
N ALA A 96 -8.25 -3.62 -11.10
CA ALA A 96 -8.35 -4.14 -9.74
C ALA A 96 -8.14 -5.66 -9.76
N VAL A 97 -7.37 -6.17 -8.81
CA VAL A 97 -7.24 -7.60 -8.57
C VAL A 97 -7.96 -7.87 -7.26
N ASP A 98 -8.97 -8.74 -7.29
CA ASP A 98 -9.61 -9.25 -6.07
C ASP A 98 -9.12 -10.68 -5.84
N PRO A 99 -7.98 -10.87 -5.16
CA PRO A 99 -7.49 -12.22 -4.90
C PRO A 99 -8.44 -12.91 -3.91
N ASP A 100 -8.63 -14.21 -4.08
CA ASP A 100 -9.34 -15.04 -3.12
C ASP A 100 -8.57 -15.18 -1.80
N GLY A 101 -9.30 -15.48 -0.72
CA GLY A 101 -8.76 -15.87 0.58
C GLY A 101 -8.79 -14.80 1.68
N PRO A 102 -8.26 -15.13 2.87
CA PRO A 102 -8.42 -14.29 4.07
C PRO A 102 -7.80 -12.90 3.90
N ALA A 103 -8.54 -11.85 4.29
CA ALA A 103 -8.12 -10.46 4.08
C ALA A 103 -6.70 -10.15 4.58
N ARG A 104 -6.32 -10.69 5.75
CA ARG A 104 -4.97 -10.51 6.32
C ARG A 104 -3.87 -11.13 5.44
N GLY A 105 -4.15 -12.28 4.81
CA GLY A 105 -3.22 -12.93 3.89
C GLY A 105 -3.02 -12.11 2.61
N ARG A 106 -4.13 -11.59 2.06
CA ARG A 106 -4.12 -10.71 0.89
C ARG A 106 -3.37 -9.41 1.16
N LEU A 107 -3.60 -8.79 2.31
CA LEU A 107 -2.89 -7.58 2.74
C LEU A 107 -1.38 -7.84 2.84
N ARG A 108 -0.97 -8.98 3.41
CA ARG A 108 0.45 -9.36 3.50
C ARG A 108 1.09 -9.53 2.13
N ALA A 109 0.40 -10.20 1.20
CA ALA A 109 0.91 -10.42 -0.15
C ALA A 109 1.08 -9.09 -0.91
N ALA A 110 0.05 -8.23 -0.92
CA ALA A 110 0.09 -6.94 -1.62
C ALA A 110 1.14 -5.99 -1.01
N THR A 111 1.24 -5.94 0.33
CA THR A 111 2.30 -5.17 1.02
C THR A 111 3.69 -5.69 0.66
N GLY A 112 3.82 -7.01 0.49
CA GLY A 112 5.04 -7.67 0.03
C GLY A 112 5.50 -7.14 -1.33
N ARG A 113 4.58 -7.10 -2.30
CA ARG A 113 4.86 -6.62 -3.66
C ARG A 113 5.23 -5.13 -3.70
N LEU A 114 4.47 -4.25 -3.03
CA LEU A 114 4.82 -2.83 -2.94
C LEU A 114 6.20 -2.59 -2.28
N SER A 115 6.56 -3.41 -1.31
CA SER A 115 7.87 -3.30 -0.67
C SER A 115 9.00 -3.81 -1.56
N ALA A 116 8.73 -4.80 -2.42
CA ALA A 116 9.66 -5.26 -3.44
C ALA A 116 9.89 -4.17 -4.50
N HIS A 117 8.83 -3.46 -4.91
CA HIS A 117 8.94 -2.26 -5.73
C HIS A 117 9.84 -1.20 -5.08
N LEU A 118 9.60 -0.84 -3.81
CA LEU A 118 10.45 0.13 -3.09
C LEU A 118 11.91 -0.29 -2.99
N SER A 119 12.20 -1.59 -2.94
CA SER A 119 13.54 -2.15 -2.74
C SER A 119 14.28 -2.44 -4.05
N SER A 120 13.63 -2.30 -5.20
CA SER A 120 14.18 -2.60 -6.54
C SER A 120 14.28 -1.32 -7.38
N PRO A 121 15.20 -0.38 -7.04
CA PRO A 121 15.39 0.83 -7.83
C PRO A 121 15.91 0.51 -9.24
N GLY A 122 15.57 1.37 -10.20
CA GLY A 122 15.99 1.22 -11.60
C GLY A 122 14.96 0.56 -12.53
N GLN A 123 13.77 0.20 -12.02
CA GLN A 123 12.61 -0.05 -12.88
C GLN A 123 12.00 1.28 -13.30
N ASP A 124 11.71 1.44 -14.59
CA ASP A 124 11.14 2.66 -15.14
C ASP A 124 9.65 2.78 -14.77
N VAL A 125 9.40 3.25 -13.54
CA VAL A 125 8.04 3.36 -12.98
C VAL A 125 7.32 4.59 -13.51
N LEU A 126 8.01 5.61 -14.04
CA LEU A 126 7.36 6.73 -14.74
C LEU A 126 7.05 6.38 -16.20
N THR A 127 6.55 5.17 -16.40
CA THR A 127 5.94 4.69 -17.64
C THR A 127 4.48 4.38 -17.35
N SER A 128 3.64 4.37 -18.39
CA SER A 128 2.24 3.97 -18.23
C SER A 128 2.11 2.56 -17.61
N GLU A 129 2.93 1.60 -18.04
CA GLU A 129 2.87 0.24 -17.49
C GLU A 129 3.34 0.19 -16.02
N GLY A 130 4.46 0.85 -15.70
CA GLY A 130 4.98 0.91 -14.34
C GLY A 130 4.00 1.56 -13.35
N LEU A 131 3.35 2.66 -13.75
CA LEU A 131 2.34 3.32 -12.93
C LEU A 131 1.09 2.46 -12.74
N ALA A 132 0.62 1.77 -13.79
CA ALA A 132 -0.53 0.86 -13.68
C ALA A 132 -0.24 -0.30 -12.73
N ALA A 133 0.96 -0.87 -12.77
CA ALA A 133 1.37 -1.96 -11.87
C ALA A 133 1.40 -1.50 -10.39
N VAL A 134 2.04 -0.36 -10.10
CA VAL A 134 2.06 0.21 -8.74
C VAL A 134 0.64 0.54 -8.26
N ALA A 135 -0.21 1.08 -9.13
CA ALA A 135 -1.60 1.39 -8.80
C ALA A 135 -2.41 0.14 -8.44
N ALA A 136 -2.28 -0.94 -9.22
CA ALA A 136 -2.94 -2.21 -8.95
C ALA A 136 -2.53 -2.79 -7.58
N ASP A 137 -1.25 -2.68 -7.22
CA ASP A 137 -0.78 -3.14 -5.91
C ASP A 137 -1.24 -2.25 -4.74
N VAL A 138 -1.33 -0.93 -4.95
CA VAL A 138 -1.89 -0.01 -3.95
C VAL A 138 -3.38 -0.26 -3.73
N ASP A 139 -4.12 -0.49 -4.81
CA ASP A 139 -5.52 -0.88 -4.77
C ASP A 139 -5.71 -2.19 -4.02
N ALA A 140 -4.92 -3.22 -4.34
CA ALA A 140 -4.96 -4.50 -3.64
C ALA A 140 -4.69 -4.36 -2.13
N VAL A 141 -3.77 -3.46 -1.71
CA VAL A 141 -3.57 -3.13 -0.29
C VAL A 141 -4.82 -2.47 0.31
N GLY A 142 -5.41 -1.50 -0.40
CA GLY A 142 -6.61 -0.80 0.05
C GLY A 142 -7.81 -1.74 0.19
N ALA A 143 -8.08 -2.54 -0.83
CA ALA A 143 -9.15 -3.54 -0.86
C ALA A 143 -8.99 -4.58 0.25
N ALA A 144 -7.78 -5.11 0.46
CA ALA A 144 -7.52 -6.06 1.53
C ALA A 144 -7.70 -5.43 2.93
N ALA A 145 -7.35 -4.15 3.10
CA ALA A 145 -7.59 -3.43 4.35
C ALA A 145 -9.10 -3.22 4.62
N VAL A 146 -9.88 -2.89 3.59
CA VAL A 146 -11.35 -2.78 3.70
C VAL A 146 -11.98 -4.13 4.01
N ALA A 147 -11.54 -5.20 3.35
CA ALA A 147 -12.02 -6.55 3.64
C ALA A 147 -11.69 -6.98 5.09
N LEU A 148 -10.52 -6.58 5.61
CA LEU A 148 -10.16 -6.86 7.00
C LEU A 148 -11.09 -6.16 8.00
N LEU A 149 -11.51 -4.93 7.71
CA LEU A 149 -12.50 -4.19 8.49
C LEU A 149 -13.87 -4.88 8.46
N ALA A 150 -14.30 -5.36 7.29
CA ALA A 150 -15.56 -6.09 7.14
C ALA A 150 -15.55 -7.41 7.94
N GLU A 151 -14.49 -8.21 7.83
CA GLU A 151 -14.36 -9.47 8.59
C GLU A 151 -14.37 -9.25 10.12
N GLU A 152 -13.83 -8.12 10.61
CA GLU A 152 -13.84 -7.78 12.03
C GLU A 152 -15.23 -7.34 12.52
N ALA A 153 -15.95 -6.58 11.69
CA ALA A 153 -17.33 -6.20 11.96
C ALA A 153 -18.25 -7.44 12.05
N ASP A 154 -18.13 -8.37 11.10
CA ASP A 154 -18.93 -9.60 11.07
C ASP A 154 -18.70 -10.47 12.31
N ARG A 155 -17.43 -10.62 12.73
CA ARG A 155 -17.08 -11.34 13.96
C ARG A 155 -17.71 -10.70 15.20
N THR A 156 -17.75 -9.38 15.25
CA THR A 156 -18.33 -8.63 16.38
C THR A 156 -19.85 -8.77 16.42
N VAL A 157 -20.52 -8.79 15.27
CA VAL A 157 -21.97 -9.04 15.19
C VAL A 157 -22.29 -10.47 15.62
N CYS A 158 -21.55 -11.46 15.10
CA CYS A 158 -21.77 -12.87 15.43
C CYS A 158 -21.58 -13.17 16.93
N SER A 159 -20.57 -12.56 17.58
CA SER A 159 -20.34 -12.77 19.02
C SER A 159 -21.45 -12.20 19.89
N ARG A 160 -21.99 -11.03 19.53
CA ARG A 160 -23.12 -10.41 20.24
C ARG A 160 -24.41 -11.23 20.12
N VAL A 161 -24.71 -11.74 18.92
CA VAL A 161 -25.90 -12.58 18.70
C VAL A 161 -25.82 -13.86 19.55
N ARG A 162 -24.65 -14.50 19.63
CA ARG A 162 -24.46 -15.69 20.48
C ARG A 162 -24.61 -15.38 21.96
N ALA A 163 -24.11 -14.24 22.44
CA ALA A 163 -24.23 -13.84 23.84
C ALA A 163 -25.66 -13.48 24.25
N ALA A 164 -26.52 -13.03 23.31
CA ALA A 164 -27.92 -12.73 23.58
C ALA A 164 -28.85 -13.96 23.53
N ALA A 165 -28.36 -15.09 23.01
CA ALA A 165 -29.13 -16.32 22.83
C ALA A 165 -28.90 -17.38 23.93
N GLY A 166 -28.05 -17.09 24.91
CA GLY A 166 -27.78 -17.95 26.08
C GLY A 166 -28.02 -17.20 27.38
#